data_AF-A0A6M0KZI0-F1
#
_entry.id   AF-A0A6M0KZI0-F1
#
_cell.length_a   1.000
_cell.length_b   1.000
_cell.length_c   1.000
_cell.angle_alpha   90.00
_cell.angle_beta   90.00
_cell.angle_gamma   90.00
#
_symmetry.space_group_name_H-M   'P 1'
#
loop_
_entity.id
_entity.type
_entity.pdbx_description
1 polymer ?
#
loop_
_entity_poly.entity_id
_entity_poly.type
_entity_poly.pdbx_seq_one_letter_code
_entity_poly.pdbx_strand_id
1 'polypeptide(L)' 'MIKDFKHKHSAHCESGVASLLFKHQGLDISEPMAFGLGSGLTFAYLPIVKVAGMPLIAYRTMPKSII' A
#
# COMPACT_ATOMS: atom_id res chain seq x y z
N MET A 1 -12.50 -22.84 -1.17
CA MET A 1 -11.92 -22.47 0.14
C MET A 1 -10.42 -22.67 0.06
N ILE A 2 -9.64 -21.67 0.47
CA ILE A 2 -8.17 -21.76 0.52
C ILE A 2 -7.80 -22.71 1.67
N LYS A 3 -6.99 -23.75 1.40
CA LYS A 3 -6.52 -24.67 2.45
C LYS A 3 -5.60 -23.93 3.42
N ASP A 4 -5.77 -24.17 4.72
CA ASP A 4 -4.92 -23.64 5.79
C ASP A 4 -4.88 -22.10 5.92
N PHE A 5 -5.90 -21.40 5.40
CA PHE A 5 -6.02 -19.96 5.62
C PHE A 5 -6.36 -19.66 7.09
N LYS A 6 -5.41 -19.05 7.80
CA LYS A 6 -5.62 -18.59 9.17
C LYS A 6 -6.20 -17.17 9.14
N HIS A 7 -7.50 -17.06 9.37
CA HIS A 7 -8.14 -15.76 9.53
C HIS A 7 -7.64 -15.06 10.80
N LYS A 8 -7.35 -13.76 10.67
CA LYS A 8 -6.98 -12.88 11.77
C LYS A 8 -7.81 -11.61 11.65
N HIS A 9 -8.32 -11.13 12.78
CA HIS A 9 -9.04 -9.86 12.82
C HIS A 9 -8.07 -8.71 12.53
N SER A 10 -8.52 -7.78 11.69
CA SER A 10 -7.78 -6.61 11.23
C SER A 10 -8.62 -5.36 11.39
N ALA A 11 -7.99 -4.21 11.63
CA ALA A 11 -8.68 -2.94 11.85
C ALA A 11 -9.16 -2.31 10.55
N HIS A 12 -8.43 -2.56 9.45
CA HIS A 12 -8.72 -2.01 8.12
C HIS A 12 -8.93 -3.13 7.11
N CYS A 13 -9.85 -2.92 6.17
CA CYS A 13 -10.19 -3.89 5.14
C CYS A 13 -9.00 -4.16 4.22
N GLU A 14 -8.38 -3.11 3.71
CA GLU A 14 -7.37 -3.16 2.64
C GLU A 14 -6.04 -3.73 3.15
N SER A 15 -5.48 -3.13 4.21
CA SER A 15 -4.23 -3.59 4.81
C SER A 15 -4.41 -4.91 5.56
N GLY A 16 -5.60 -5.19 6.09
CA GLY A 16 -5.96 -6.47 6.69
C GLY A 16 -5.95 -7.60 5.66
N VAL A 17 -6.62 -7.42 4.52
CA VAL A 17 -6.60 -8.39 3.42
C VAL A 17 -5.19 -8.57 2.87
N ALA A 18 -4.44 -7.48 2.63
CA ALA A 18 -3.08 -7.57 2.14
C ALA A 18 -2.16 -8.35 3.10
N SER A 19 -2.17 -8.02 4.39
CA SER A 19 -1.36 -8.72 5.40
C SER A 19 -1.72 -10.20 5.52
N LEU A 20 -3.00 -10.56 5.43
CA LEU A 20 -3.46 -11.95 5.44
C LEU A 20 -3.04 -12.74 4.20
N LEU A 21 -3.08 -12.12 3.02
CA LEU A 21 -2.63 -12.74 1.78
C LEU A 21 -1.11 -12.98 1.79
N PHE A 22 -0.33 -12.00 2.23
CA PHE A 22 1.13 -12.17 2.37
C PHE A 22 1.45 -13.28 3.37
N LYS A 23 0.77 -13.30 4.52
CA LYS A 23 0.98 -14.31 5.55
C LYS A 23 0.59 -15.71 5.09
N HIS A 24 -0.46 -15.82 4.27
CA HIS A 24 -0.83 -17.08 3.63
C HIS A 24 0.23 -17.59 2.64
N GLN A 25 0.94 -16.69 1.96
CA GLN A 25 2.06 -17.01 1.06
C GLN A 25 3.40 -17.24 1.79
N GLY A 26 3.41 -17.25 3.12
CA GLY A 26 4.62 -17.47 3.92
C GLY A 26 5.44 -16.20 4.23
N LEU A 27 4.94 -15.01 3.87
CA LEU A 27 5.55 -13.73 4.20
C LEU A 27 4.86 -13.13 5.43
N ASP A 28 5.55 -13.08 6.57
CA ASP A 28 4.97 -12.57 7.82
C ASP A 28 4.92 -11.03 7.85
N ILE A 29 4.05 -10.45 7.02
CA ILE A 29 3.77 -9.00 6.98
C ILE A 29 2.60 -8.72 7.93
N SER A 30 2.82 -7.81 8.88
CA SER A 30 1.78 -7.31 9.78
C SER A 30 0.95 -6.22 9.11
N GLU A 31 -0.26 -5.99 9.60
CA GLU A 31 -1.14 -4.93 9.09
C GLU A 31 -0.49 -3.52 9.13
N PRO A 32 0.24 -3.10 10.19
CA PRO A 32 1.01 -1.86 10.17
C PRO A 32 2.10 -1.81 9.09
N MET A 33 2.77 -2.94 8.81
CA MET A 33 3.76 -3.02 7.73
C MET A 33 3.10 -2.92 6.35
N ALA A 34 1.99 -3.61 6.13
CA ALA A 34 1.21 -3.49 4.89
C ALA A 34 0.72 -2.05 4.67
N PHE A 35 0.29 -1.39 5.75
CA PHE A 35 -0.11 0.02 5.73
C PHE A 35 1.07 0.95 5.40
N GLY A 36 2.23 0.76 6.04
CA GLY A 36 3.44 1.56 5.79
C GLY A 36 4.04 1.35 4.39
N LEU A 37 4.00 0.14 3.84
CA LEU A 37 4.42 -0.14 2.46
C LEU A 37 3.44 0.48 1.46
N GLY A 38 2.14 0.40 1.74
CA GLY A 38 1.09 1.02 0.92
C GLY A 38 1.13 2.54 0.94
N SER A 39 1.45 3.17 2.07
CA SER A 39 1.48 4.64 2.17
C SER A 39 2.56 5.27 1.28
N GLY A 40 3.67 4.57 1.03
CA GLY A 40 4.72 5.00 0.10
C GLY A 40 4.33 4.92 -1.38
N LEU A 41 3.32 4.11 -1.72
CA LEU A 41 2.81 3.94 -3.08
C LEU A 41 1.75 5.01 -3.40
N THR A 42 2.11 6.29 -3.25
CA THR A 42 1.20 7.39 -3.66
C THR A 42 1.30 7.59 -5.17
N PHE A 43 0.20 7.37 -5.88
CA PHE A 43 0.07 7.71 -7.29
C PHE A 43 -0.78 8.98 -7.45
N ALA A 44 -0.18 10.05 -7.95
CA ALA A 44 -0.88 11.27 -8.31
C ALA A 44 -0.69 11.55 -9.81
N TYR A 45 -1.79 11.52 -10.55
CA TYR A 45 -1.86 11.93 -11.94
C TYR A 45 -2.52 13.30 -12.03
N LEU A 46 -1.72 14.34 -12.29
CA LEU A 46 -2.19 15.72 -12.40
C LEU A 46 -1.99 16.21 -13.83
N PRO A 47 -2.99 16.04 -14.72
CA PRO A 47 -2.87 16.41 -16.14
C PRO A 47 -2.80 17.93 -16.38
N ILE A 48 -3.20 18.73 -15.38
CA ILE A 48 -3.21 20.21 -15.44
C ILE A 48 -1.83 20.77 -15.07
N VAL A 49 -1.10 20.07 -14.20
CA VAL A 49 0.24 20.48 -13.75
C VAL A 49 1.26 19.82 -14.65
N LYS A 50 2.01 20.62 -15.42
CA LYS A 50 3.06 20.12 -16.33
C LYS A 50 4.43 20.35 -15.73
N VAL A 51 5.24 19.30 -15.66
CA VAL A 51 6.68 19.39 -15.32
C VAL A 51 7.46 18.96 -16.55
N ALA A 52 8.40 19.79 -17.01
CA ALA A 52 9.17 19.57 -18.24
C ALA A 52 8.31 19.27 -19.49
N GLY A 53 7.09 19.84 -19.57
CA GLY A 53 6.18 19.67 -20.71
C GLY A 53 5.30 18.40 -20.66
N MET A 54 5.47 17.53 -19.67
CA MET A 54 4.67 16.31 -19.49
C MET A 54 3.68 16.47 -18.32
N PRO A 55 2.49 15.84 -18.36
CA PRO A 55 1.58 15.81 -17.23
C PRO A 55 2.28 15.21 -16.02
N LEU A 56 2.11 15.81 -14.85
CA LEU A 56 2.80 15.37 -13.65
C LEU A 56 2.25 13.99 -13.23
N ILE A 57 3.15 13.01 -13.26
CA ILE A 57 2.92 11.68 -12.69
C ILE A 57 3.86 11.53 -11.50
N ALA A 58 3.32 11.60 -10.30
CA ALA A 58 4.08 11.38 -9.07
C ALA A 58 3.80 9.97 -8.54
N TYR A 59 4.88 9.24 -8.27
CA TYR A 59 4.87 7.89 -7.69
C TYR A 59 5.51 7.88 -6.29
N ARG A 60 5.77 9.05 -5.72
CA ARG A 60 6.43 9.24 -4.42
C ARG A 60 5.54 10.06 -3.51
N THR A 61 5.51 9.66 -2.24
CA THR A 61 5.03 10.47 -1.13
C THR A 61 5.74 11.83 -1.10
N MET A 62 5.04 12.87 -0.65
CA MET A 62 5.62 14.19 -0.47
C MET A 62 6.84 14.07 0.46
N PRO A 63 7.99 14.72 0.14
CA PRO A 63 9.13 14.74 1.06
C PRO A 63 8.66 15.18 2.44
N LYS A 64 8.97 14.41 3.49
CA LYS A 64 8.49 14.55 4.88
C LYS A 64 7.11 13.97 5.24
N SER A 65 6.44 13.20 4.39
CA SER A 65 5.13 12.61 4.76
C SER A 65 5.21 11.39 5.69
N ILE A 66 6.42 10.90 6.01
CA ILE A 66 6.66 9.74 6.90
C ILE A 66 7.52 10.20 8.08
N ILE A 67 7.09 11.27 8.76
CA ILE A 67 7.67 11.76 10.01
C ILE A 67 6.63 11.61 11.11
#